data_AF-A0A838VMN7-F1
#
_entry.id   AF-A0A838VMN7-F1
#
_cell.length_a   1.000
_cell.length_b   1.000
_cell.length_c   1.000
_cell.angle_alpha   90.00
_cell.angle_beta   90.00
_cell.angle_gamma   90.00
#
_symmetry.space_group_name_H-M   'P 1'
#
loop_
_entity.id
_entity.type
_entity.pdbx_description
1 polymer ?
#
loop_
_entity_poly.entity_id
_entity_poly.type
_entity_poly.pdbx_seq_one_letter_code
_entity_poly.pdbx_strand_id
1 'polypeptide(L)'
;MSFQVYAPNIHLFAYTLKNANNYHENWVKSTLFWQICLLHLAVDLGLYSLIKVVFAQITSHYLWYKCDRIISKKFQYDDFNLLTFLDLESEMHRPYAPLIKRNIKNYRYYHKENRIYFQSKSTNPAPSAKDFIYAVRSYNNSCGLGINLYNPEHEQGQKFKINKIKNRQLNPDNCFILQDSDHLIGQTLLLTVKLTLKDQNKAQEELKIIADQCLAGFLPTGYNIPFNRAGNLFGSPIFEYGIFRQLETYRHILVWFFFDKEAEKKFDVCYTEIFDLFSFHGKVIHTYKKSYGDAFNSAKAKYNEIETEINKLLEVSEKPGLNEFDLQLFNEQLIKLPRLSLEYANRLRDTENCSNIVLINTRNYTEKLQEIKSLFPHESINFLEVFAERSCRYFHEQVTADLNYLHHGFGLIDQAIASIRGQVAIDHVERERNFQVKIFATGTGLTASGLSATNFGSVKEDTMLKNFPGVNKHLYLSSMFYSILFGLAIGVSILSMWMLIRRKRNQYPKRSNG
;
A
#
# COMPACT_ATOMS: atom_id res chain seq x y z
N MET A 1 -24.69 31.28 16.50
CA MET A 1 -23.98 31.50 17.78
C MET A 1 -22.49 31.68 17.51
N SER A 2 -21.79 32.55 18.24
CA SER A 2 -20.34 32.74 18.10
C SER A 2 -19.65 32.05 19.27
N PHE A 3 -19.01 30.91 19.00
CA PHE A 3 -18.22 30.16 19.98
C PHE A 3 -16.85 30.79 20.18
N GLN A 4 -16.27 30.62 21.36
CA GLN A 4 -14.93 31.09 21.68
C GLN A 4 -14.04 29.92 22.07
N VAL A 5 -12.87 29.80 21.44
CA VAL A 5 -11.86 28.78 21.78
C VAL A 5 -10.50 29.44 21.92
N TYR A 6 -9.58 28.75 22.57
CA TYR A 6 -8.17 29.11 22.47
C TYR A 6 -7.66 28.74 21.09
N ALA A 7 -6.74 29.52 20.53
CA ALA A 7 -6.24 29.26 19.20
C ALA A 7 -5.57 27.86 19.14
N PRO A 8 -5.83 27.09 18.06
CA PRO A 8 -5.39 25.70 17.97
C PRO A 8 -3.88 25.60 17.75
N ASN A 9 -3.26 24.57 18.33
CA ASN A 9 -1.94 24.11 17.87
C ASN A 9 -2.13 23.22 16.64
N ILE A 10 -1.13 23.21 15.76
CA ILE A 10 -1.17 22.49 14.49
C ILE A 10 -0.07 21.44 14.51
N HIS A 11 -0.47 20.18 14.32
CA HIS A 11 0.43 19.05 14.17
C HIS A 11 0.32 18.50 12.75
N LEU A 12 1.45 18.41 12.07
CA LEU A 12 1.57 17.77 10.76
C LEU A 12 2.38 16.49 10.92
N PHE A 13 1.78 15.36 10.52
CA PHE A 13 2.44 14.08 10.40
C PHE A 13 2.45 13.69 8.92
N ALA A 14 3.61 13.58 8.30
CA ALA A 14 3.74 13.30 6.87
C ALA A 14 4.81 12.25 6.58
N TYR A 15 4.56 11.41 5.58
CA TYR A 15 5.39 10.25 5.30
C TYR A 15 5.63 10.07 3.80
N THR A 16 6.87 9.74 3.41
CA THR A 16 7.23 9.45 2.02
C THR A 16 8.07 8.19 1.87
N LEU A 17 8.07 7.63 0.65
CA LEU A 17 9.00 6.58 0.24
C LEU A 17 10.38 7.19 -0.07
N LYS A 18 11.45 6.58 0.45
CA LYS A 18 12.86 7.00 0.30
C LYS A 18 13.39 6.73 -1.12
N ASN A 19 13.00 5.60 -1.72
CA ASN A 19 13.43 5.19 -3.06
C ASN A 19 12.24 4.65 -3.82
N ALA A 20 11.70 5.44 -4.75
CA ALA A 20 10.72 4.93 -5.71
C ALA A 20 11.32 3.85 -6.62
N ASN A 21 12.64 3.89 -6.87
CA ASN A 21 13.30 3.01 -7.84
C ASN A 21 13.13 1.50 -7.56
N ASN A 22 13.00 1.06 -6.31
CA ASN A 22 12.88 -0.38 -6.02
C ASN A 22 11.45 -0.93 -6.07
N TYR A 23 10.43 -0.07 -6.14
CA TYR A 23 9.05 -0.48 -6.38
C TYR A 23 8.57 -0.16 -7.81
N HIS A 24 9.40 0.49 -8.65
CA HIS A 24 9.01 1.05 -9.94
C HIS A 24 9.75 0.53 -11.19
N GLU A 25 10.57 -0.52 -11.13
CA GLU A 25 11.21 -1.01 -12.37
C GLU A 25 10.20 -1.42 -13.48
N ASN A 26 8.91 -1.61 -13.17
CA ASN A 26 7.89 -1.95 -14.16
C ASN A 26 6.81 -0.87 -14.46
N TRP A 27 6.87 0.33 -13.85
CA TRP A 27 5.77 1.31 -13.95
C TRP A 27 6.13 2.67 -14.58
N VAL A 28 7.40 2.93 -14.92
CA VAL A 28 7.84 4.19 -15.58
C VAL A 28 7.37 4.32 -17.06
N LYS A 29 6.34 3.58 -17.49
CA LYS A 29 5.84 3.63 -18.88
C LYS A 29 4.51 4.37 -19.08
N SER A 30 3.80 4.86 -18.06
CA SER A 30 2.42 5.37 -18.27
C SER A 30 2.16 6.87 -18.04
N THR A 31 3.10 7.69 -17.53
CA THR A 31 2.88 9.15 -17.42
C THR A 31 3.36 9.91 -18.67
N LEU A 32 2.67 9.65 -19.77
CA LEU A 32 3.05 10.02 -21.12
C LEU A 32 2.43 11.37 -21.56
N PHE A 33 2.86 12.50 -20.99
CA PHE A 33 2.67 13.80 -21.66
C PHE A 33 3.68 14.86 -21.22
N TRP A 34 3.96 14.96 -19.91
CA TRP A 34 4.99 15.88 -19.39
C TRP A 34 6.41 15.29 -19.44
N GLN A 35 6.53 13.95 -19.39
CA GLN A 35 7.82 13.27 -19.53
C GLN A 35 8.38 13.37 -20.96
N ILE A 36 7.56 13.44 -22.01
CA ILE A 36 8.04 13.46 -23.41
C ILE A 36 8.76 14.76 -23.74
N CYS A 37 8.23 15.92 -23.34
CA CYS A 37 8.85 17.20 -23.67
C CYS A 37 10.22 17.39 -22.96
N LEU A 38 10.35 16.93 -21.72
CA LEU A 38 11.61 16.95 -20.98
C LEU A 38 12.56 15.82 -21.40
N LEU A 39 12.06 14.64 -21.79
CA LEU A 39 12.89 13.56 -22.35
C LEU A 39 13.44 13.93 -23.72
N HIS A 40 12.66 14.54 -24.62
CA HIS A 40 13.16 14.90 -25.95
C HIS A 40 14.30 15.90 -25.85
N LEU A 41 14.13 16.97 -25.05
CA LEU A 41 15.21 17.93 -24.82
C LEU A 41 16.45 17.32 -24.16
N ALA A 42 16.27 16.30 -23.31
CA ALA A 42 17.35 15.64 -22.58
C ALA A 42 18.06 14.53 -23.35
N VAL A 43 17.36 13.87 -24.27
CA VAL A 43 17.91 12.90 -25.22
C VAL A 43 18.77 13.63 -26.24
N ASP A 44 18.32 14.79 -26.72
CA ASP A 44 19.09 15.63 -27.65
C ASP A 44 20.37 16.21 -27.02
N LEU A 45 20.43 16.33 -25.69
CA LEU A 45 21.59 16.85 -24.95
C LEU A 45 22.40 15.77 -24.20
N GLY A 46 22.04 14.48 -24.30
CA GLY A 46 22.75 13.39 -23.60
C GLY A 46 22.65 13.42 -22.06
N LEU A 47 21.69 14.16 -21.50
CA LEU A 47 21.57 14.43 -20.05
C LEU A 47 20.60 13.48 -19.32
N TYR A 48 20.17 12.40 -19.98
CA TYR A 48 19.13 11.49 -19.48
C TYR A 48 19.45 10.89 -18.09
N SER A 49 20.70 10.50 -17.85
CA SER A 49 21.14 9.99 -16.56
C SER A 49 21.12 11.08 -15.48
N LEU A 50 21.54 12.29 -15.83
CA LEU A 50 21.59 13.44 -14.92
C LEU A 50 20.18 13.86 -14.48
N ILE A 51 19.23 13.91 -15.42
CA ILE A 51 17.84 14.26 -15.13
C ILE A 51 17.17 13.20 -14.25
N LYS A 52 17.39 11.91 -14.50
CA LYS A 52 16.90 10.85 -13.60
C LYS A 52 17.45 10.99 -12.18
N VAL A 53 18.75 11.28 -12.05
CA VAL A 53 19.40 11.49 -10.74
C VAL A 53 18.83 12.72 -10.04
N VAL A 54 18.68 13.84 -10.76
CA VAL A 54 18.16 15.10 -10.21
C VAL A 54 16.68 14.95 -9.81
N PHE A 55 15.83 14.34 -10.64
CA PHE A 55 14.42 14.07 -10.27
C PHE A 55 14.30 13.08 -9.10
N ALA A 56 15.13 12.03 -9.05
CA ALA A 56 15.17 11.10 -7.91
C ALA A 56 15.62 11.81 -6.62
N GLN A 57 16.58 12.73 -6.70
CA GLN A 57 17.02 13.54 -5.56
C GLN A 57 15.93 14.51 -5.09
N ILE A 58 15.29 15.24 -6.01
CA ILE A 58 14.20 16.19 -5.71
C ILE A 58 13.01 15.47 -5.04
N THR A 59 12.67 14.28 -5.51
CA THR A 59 11.57 13.47 -4.94
C THR A 59 11.93 12.89 -3.58
N SER A 60 13.18 12.45 -3.36
CA SER A 60 13.65 11.93 -2.07
C SER A 60 13.67 12.96 -0.93
N HIS A 61 13.75 14.25 -1.27
CA HIS A 61 13.82 15.36 -0.32
C HIS A 61 12.53 16.20 -0.21
N TYR A 62 11.46 15.77 -0.89
CA TYR A 62 10.18 16.50 -0.97
C TYR A 62 9.65 16.95 0.41
N LEU A 63 9.60 16.04 1.39
CA LEU A 63 9.11 16.38 2.74
C LEU A 63 9.92 17.49 3.39
N TRP A 64 11.25 17.46 3.23
CA TRP A 64 12.15 18.40 3.88
C TRP A 64 11.98 19.80 3.30
N TYR A 65 11.88 19.92 1.97
CA TYR A 65 11.58 21.20 1.32
C TYR A 65 10.18 21.73 1.69
N LYS A 66 9.20 20.84 1.86
CA LYS A 66 7.87 21.26 2.34
C LYS A 66 7.93 21.76 3.77
N CYS A 67 8.76 21.15 4.64
CA CYS A 67 9.03 21.67 5.98
C CYS A 67 9.59 23.09 5.92
N ASP A 68 10.65 23.30 5.13
CA ASP A 68 11.30 24.62 5.00
C ASP A 68 10.30 25.68 4.53
N ARG A 69 9.47 25.34 3.54
CA ARG A 69 8.40 26.21 3.06
C ARG A 69 7.35 26.52 4.14
N ILE A 70 6.95 25.54 4.96
CA ILE A 70 6.01 25.76 6.07
C ILE A 70 6.61 26.74 7.08
N ILE A 71 7.87 26.53 7.47
CA ILE A 71 8.58 27.38 8.43
C ILE A 71 8.77 28.80 7.90
N SER A 72 9.23 28.96 6.66
CA SER A 72 9.35 30.27 5.98
C SER A 72 8.00 30.98 5.92
N LYS A 73 6.92 30.31 5.48
CA LYS A 73 5.60 30.94 5.36
C LYS A 73 4.97 31.29 6.71
N LYS A 74 5.22 30.50 7.76
CA LYS A 74 4.65 30.74 9.08
C LYS A 74 5.42 31.79 9.87
N PHE A 75 6.74 31.74 9.84
CA PHE A 75 7.61 32.53 10.73
C PHE A 75 8.52 33.54 10.00
N GLN A 76 8.45 33.61 8.66
CA GLN A 76 9.32 34.46 7.82
C GLN A 76 10.81 34.11 7.98
N TYR A 77 11.11 32.82 8.20
CA TYR A 77 12.46 32.29 8.35
C TYR A 77 12.94 31.68 7.04
N ASP A 78 13.35 32.54 6.10
CA ASP A 78 13.77 32.12 4.75
C ASP A 78 15.16 31.44 4.73
N ASP A 79 15.93 31.55 5.81
CA ASP A 79 17.25 30.93 5.97
C ASP A 79 17.19 29.54 6.66
N PHE A 80 16.00 29.05 7.01
CA PHE A 80 15.83 27.71 7.57
C PHE A 80 15.98 26.64 6.48
N ASN A 81 16.89 25.70 6.69
CA ASN A 81 17.12 24.56 5.80
C ASN A 81 17.25 23.27 6.62
N LEU A 82 16.18 22.47 6.65
CA LEU A 82 16.11 21.24 7.42
C LEU A 82 17.19 20.24 7.03
N LEU A 83 17.54 20.13 5.74
CA LEU A 83 18.53 19.16 5.26
C LEU A 83 19.89 19.30 5.94
N THR A 84 20.28 20.53 6.28
CA THR A 84 21.56 20.79 6.99
C THR A 84 21.61 20.11 8.37
N PHE A 85 20.45 19.88 8.97
CA PHE A 85 20.25 19.26 10.27
C PHE A 85 20.02 17.75 10.20
N LEU A 86 19.86 17.18 9.01
CA LEU A 86 19.60 15.75 8.84
C LEU A 86 20.88 14.95 8.56
N ASP A 87 21.01 13.81 9.21
CA ASP A 87 21.95 12.74 8.94
C ASP A 87 21.26 11.63 8.15
N LEU A 88 21.19 11.85 6.83
CA LEU A 88 20.55 10.92 5.89
C LEU A 88 21.43 9.70 5.59
N GLU A 89 22.71 9.74 5.91
CA GLU A 89 23.68 8.69 5.63
C GLU A 89 23.83 7.70 6.80
N SER A 90 23.36 8.06 7.99
CA SER A 90 23.34 7.17 9.16
C SER A 90 22.85 5.75 8.84
N GLU A 91 23.68 4.77 9.19
CA GLU A 91 23.40 3.35 9.02
C GLU A 91 22.25 2.90 9.94
N MET A 92 21.33 2.10 9.38
CA MET A 92 20.20 1.55 10.13
C MET A 92 20.64 0.33 10.93
N HIS A 93 21.03 0.53 12.19
CA HIS A 93 21.15 -0.58 13.16
C HIS A 93 19.85 -0.84 13.93
N ARG A 94 18.79 -0.06 13.68
CA ARG A 94 17.49 -0.13 14.37
C ARG A 94 16.34 0.00 13.37
N PRO A 95 15.15 -0.54 13.68
CA PRO A 95 13.94 -0.37 12.85
C PRO A 95 13.50 1.10 12.73
N TYR A 96 14.04 1.95 13.61
CA TYR A 96 13.80 3.38 13.69
C TYR A 96 15.12 4.13 13.87
N ALA A 97 15.37 5.12 13.01
CA ALA A 97 16.55 5.98 13.08
C ALA A 97 16.13 7.46 13.09
N PRO A 98 16.34 8.17 14.20
CA PRO A 98 16.29 9.63 14.20
C PRO A 98 17.23 10.18 13.13
N LEU A 99 16.73 11.08 12.29
CA LEU A 99 17.54 11.72 11.26
C LEU A 99 18.21 12.99 11.77
N ILE A 100 17.82 13.51 12.93
CA ILE A 100 18.32 14.81 13.41
C ILE A 100 19.74 14.66 13.99
N LYS A 101 20.67 15.48 13.50
CA LYS A 101 22.05 15.56 14.03
C LYS A 101 22.03 15.98 15.51
N ARG A 102 22.77 15.26 16.35
CA ARG A 102 22.75 15.45 17.82
C ARG A 102 23.32 16.79 18.30
N ASN A 103 24.21 17.42 17.52
CA ASN A 103 24.96 18.62 17.91
C ASN A 103 24.41 19.92 17.33
N ILE A 104 23.10 20.00 17.06
CA ILE A 104 22.49 21.25 16.62
C ILE A 104 22.35 22.18 17.82
N LYS A 105 23.27 23.13 17.93
CA LYS A 105 23.13 24.29 18.80
C LYS A 105 23.47 25.52 17.97
N ASN A 106 22.42 26.20 17.54
CA ASN A 106 22.53 27.52 16.94
C ASN A 106 21.70 28.50 17.79
N TYR A 107 21.89 29.81 17.62
CA TYR A 107 21.16 30.85 18.34
C TYR A 107 19.66 30.89 18.02
N ARG A 108 19.17 30.11 17.05
CA ARG A 108 17.74 30.00 16.68
C ARG A 108 17.14 28.63 16.97
N TYR A 109 17.96 27.58 17.07
CA TYR A 109 17.48 26.20 17.11
C TYR A 109 18.33 25.38 18.07
N TYR A 110 17.70 24.46 18.78
CA TYR A 110 18.41 23.49 19.61
C TYR A 110 17.83 22.09 19.43
N HIS A 111 18.70 21.09 19.49
CA HIS A 111 18.31 19.69 19.52
C HIS A 111 18.02 19.22 20.94
N LYS A 112 16.90 18.53 21.14
CA LYS A 112 16.56 17.80 22.37
C LYS A 112 15.70 16.58 22.01
N GLU A 113 16.02 15.42 22.56
CA GLU A 113 15.19 14.20 22.44
C GLU A 113 14.78 13.86 20.99
N ASN A 114 15.74 13.93 20.05
CA ASN A 114 15.53 13.69 18.61
C ASN A 114 14.60 14.69 17.91
N ARG A 115 14.36 15.86 18.52
CA ARG A 115 13.55 16.95 17.95
C ARG A 115 14.40 18.22 17.82
N ILE A 116 14.08 19.05 16.82
CA ILE A 116 14.61 20.41 16.68
C ILE A 116 13.57 21.36 17.25
N TYR A 117 13.94 22.09 18.29
CA TYR A 117 13.11 23.13 18.89
C TYR A 117 13.57 24.50 18.44
N PHE A 118 12.62 25.44 18.38
CA PHE A 118 12.87 26.83 18.04
C PHE A 118 13.19 27.63 19.31
N GLN A 119 14.12 28.60 19.20
CA GLN A 119 14.35 29.59 20.24
C GLN A 119 13.49 30.82 19.94
N SER A 120 12.65 31.23 20.88
CA SER A 120 11.80 32.42 20.75
C SER A 120 12.66 33.67 20.58
N LYS A 121 12.48 34.41 19.48
CA LYS A 121 13.15 35.70 19.17
C LYS A 121 12.15 36.80 18.84
N SER A 122 12.60 38.05 18.76
CA SER A 122 11.77 39.24 18.46
C SER A 122 11.33 39.36 16.99
N THR A 123 10.98 38.25 16.32
CA THR A 123 10.35 38.29 15.00
C THR A 123 8.83 38.27 15.17
N ASN A 124 8.06 38.85 14.24
CA ASN A 124 6.61 38.84 14.33
C ASN A 124 5.99 38.22 13.05
N PRO A 125 5.45 37.00 13.11
CA PRO A 125 5.30 36.13 14.28
C PRO A 125 6.58 35.34 14.62
N ALA A 126 6.86 35.15 15.91
CA ALA A 126 7.98 34.32 16.39
C ALA A 126 7.54 32.88 16.65
N PRO A 127 8.42 31.90 16.40
CA PRO A 127 8.18 30.53 16.86
C PRO A 127 8.23 30.43 18.38
N SER A 128 7.38 29.58 18.94
CA SER A 128 7.35 29.24 20.36
C SER A 128 8.49 28.30 20.73
N ALA A 129 8.95 28.35 21.99
CA ALA A 129 9.89 27.34 22.52
C ALA A 129 9.30 25.92 22.55
N LYS A 130 7.97 25.79 22.41
CA LYS A 130 7.26 24.52 22.27
C LYS A 130 7.14 24.02 20.82
N ASP A 131 7.47 24.87 19.84
CA ASP A 131 7.47 24.47 18.44
C ASP A 131 8.61 23.49 18.21
N PHE A 132 8.33 22.42 17.49
CA PHE A 132 9.37 21.47 17.14
C PHE A 132 9.17 20.78 15.79
N ILE A 133 10.29 20.32 15.25
CA ILE A 133 10.36 19.43 14.10
C ILE A 133 10.93 18.09 14.55
N TYR A 134 10.31 17.03 14.06
CA TYR A 134 10.71 15.65 14.27
C TYR A 134 10.93 14.99 12.92
N ALA A 135 12.11 14.40 12.69
CA ALA A 135 12.47 13.82 11.41
C ALA A 135 13.09 12.45 11.62
N VAL A 136 12.51 11.43 10.98
CA VAL A 136 12.83 10.04 11.27
C VAL A 136 12.82 9.18 10.02
N ARG A 137 13.55 8.09 10.11
CA ARG A 137 13.56 7.01 9.12
C ARG A 137 13.00 5.76 9.78
N SER A 138 11.98 5.20 9.14
CA SER A 138 11.33 3.95 9.53
C SER A 138 11.77 2.82 8.60
N TYR A 139 11.62 1.59 9.10
CA TYR A 139 11.71 0.35 8.31
C TYR A 139 10.87 0.42 7.01
N ASN A 140 11.31 -0.32 5.98
CA ASN A 140 10.77 -0.33 4.61
C ASN A 140 11.06 0.93 3.78
N ASN A 141 12.21 1.58 4.00
CA ASN A 141 12.63 2.74 3.21
C ASN A 141 11.59 3.87 3.21
N SER A 142 10.97 4.18 4.35
CA SER A 142 10.07 5.33 4.49
C SER A 142 10.68 6.40 5.40
N CYS A 143 10.50 7.66 5.04
CA CYS A 143 10.85 8.81 5.86
C CYS A 143 9.58 9.44 6.45
N GLY A 144 9.70 9.95 7.67
CA GLY A 144 8.62 10.62 8.38
C GLY A 144 9.03 12.02 8.84
N LEU A 145 8.09 12.95 8.75
CA LEU A 145 8.20 14.32 9.21
C LEU A 145 7.05 14.64 10.16
N GLY A 146 7.38 15.04 11.38
CA GLY A 146 6.47 15.59 12.38
C GLY A 146 6.76 17.07 12.55
N ILE A 147 5.75 17.93 12.46
CA ILE A 147 5.84 19.34 12.82
C ILE A 147 4.79 19.63 13.87
N ASN A 148 5.18 20.20 15.00
CA ASN A 148 4.27 20.77 15.98
C ASN A 148 4.48 22.28 16.03
N LEU A 149 3.43 23.04 15.71
CA LEU A 149 3.41 24.49 15.85
C LEU A 149 2.38 24.89 16.91
N TYR A 150 2.91 25.35 18.03
CA TYR A 150 2.21 25.88 19.17
C TYR A 150 1.74 27.31 18.90
N ASN A 151 0.50 27.61 19.30
CA ASN A 151 0.02 28.99 19.27
C ASN A 151 0.22 29.63 20.66
N PRO A 152 1.09 30.65 20.82
CA PRO A 152 1.34 31.29 22.12
C PRO A 152 0.10 31.96 22.74
N GLU A 153 -0.86 32.39 21.93
CA GLU A 153 -2.12 32.99 22.39
C GLU A 153 -2.99 31.97 23.17
N HIS A 154 -2.73 30.67 22.99
CA HIS A 154 -3.30 29.57 23.76
C HIS A 154 -2.93 29.64 25.25
N GLU A 155 -1.72 30.08 25.56
CA GLU A 155 -1.18 30.13 26.92
C GLU A 155 -1.50 31.44 27.64
N GLN A 156 -1.58 32.54 26.88
CA GLN A 156 -1.93 33.87 27.39
C GLN A 156 -3.42 34.03 27.71
N GLY A 157 -4.21 32.96 27.51
CA GLY A 157 -5.64 32.98 27.82
C GLY A 157 -6.47 33.78 26.82
N GLN A 158 -5.91 34.14 25.67
CA GLN A 158 -6.60 34.93 24.66
C GLN A 158 -7.61 34.07 23.91
N LYS A 159 -8.88 34.48 23.97
CA LYS A 159 -10.00 33.75 23.38
C LYS A 159 -10.30 34.28 21.98
N PHE A 160 -10.38 33.36 21.01
CA PHE A 160 -10.75 33.67 19.63
C PHE A 160 -12.18 33.29 19.37
N LYS A 161 -12.93 34.20 18.73
CA LYS A 161 -14.19 33.81 18.11
C LYS A 161 -13.86 32.90 16.93
N ILE A 162 -14.39 31.68 16.89
CA ILE A 162 -14.00 30.68 15.88
C ILE A 162 -14.24 31.20 14.46
N ASN A 163 -15.35 31.92 14.26
CA ASN A 163 -15.69 32.56 12.99
C ASN A 163 -14.75 33.71 12.56
N LYS A 164 -13.80 34.12 13.40
CA LYS A 164 -12.74 35.07 13.06
C LYS A 164 -11.39 34.42 12.81
N ILE A 165 -11.27 33.10 13.05
CA ILE A 165 -10.08 32.35 12.68
C ILE A 165 -10.02 32.34 11.16
N LYS A 166 -9.08 33.11 10.61
CA LYS A 166 -8.85 33.15 9.17
C LYS A 166 -7.77 32.14 8.82
N ASN A 167 -7.99 31.37 7.76
CA ASN A 167 -7.03 30.42 7.20
C ASN A 167 -5.62 31.02 7.09
N ARG A 168 -5.48 32.27 6.62
CA ARG A 168 -4.17 32.95 6.51
C ARG A 168 -3.35 33.02 7.82
N GLN A 169 -3.98 32.99 8.99
CA GLN A 169 -3.28 33.01 10.27
C GLN A 169 -2.85 31.60 10.72
N LEU A 170 -3.69 30.59 10.52
CA LEU A 170 -3.38 29.21 10.94
C LEU A 170 -2.56 28.46 9.89
N ASN A 171 -2.99 28.51 8.63
CA ASN A 171 -2.48 27.76 7.49
C ASN A 171 -2.13 28.73 6.33
N PRO A 172 -1.13 29.61 6.51
CA PRO A 172 -0.76 30.60 5.49
C PRO A 172 -0.47 29.93 4.14
N ASP A 173 -1.03 30.47 3.07
CA ASP A 173 -0.94 29.96 1.69
C ASP A 173 -1.30 28.47 1.54
N ASN A 174 -2.12 27.91 2.45
CA ASN A 174 -2.46 26.49 2.51
C ASN A 174 -1.23 25.56 2.58
N CYS A 175 -0.13 26.02 3.19
CA CYS A 175 1.16 25.33 3.15
C CYS A 175 1.16 23.98 3.89
N PHE A 176 0.19 23.75 4.80
CA PHE A 176 0.02 22.51 5.53
C PHE A 176 -0.70 21.41 4.75
N ILE A 177 -1.35 21.70 3.62
CA ILE A 177 -1.93 20.65 2.78
C ILE A 177 -0.87 20.23 1.77
N LEU A 178 -0.38 18.99 1.91
CA LEU A 178 0.63 18.47 1.00
C LEU A 178 -0.05 18.04 -0.30
N GLN A 179 0.61 18.32 -1.42
CA GLN A 179 0.14 17.87 -2.73
C GLN A 179 0.34 16.36 -2.86
N ASP A 180 -0.64 15.71 -3.49
CA ASP A 180 -0.54 14.29 -3.80
C ASP A 180 0.62 14.06 -4.78
N SER A 181 1.34 12.98 -4.52
CA SER A 181 2.43 12.50 -5.35
C SER A 181 2.58 11.00 -5.09
N ASP A 182 3.13 10.27 -6.05
CA ASP A 182 3.37 8.83 -5.92
C ASP A 182 4.30 8.48 -4.74
N HIS A 183 5.04 9.47 -4.23
CA HIS A 183 5.96 9.30 -3.13
C HIS A 183 5.32 9.59 -1.76
N LEU A 184 4.21 10.34 -1.72
CA LEU A 184 3.51 10.65 -0.48
C LEU A 184 2.71 9.43 -0.02
N ILE A 185 3.19 8.79 1.04
CA ILE A 185 2.52 7.65 1.66
C ILE A 185 1.29 8.12 2.42
N GLY A 186 1.38 9.25 3.10
CA GLY A 186 0.26 9.73 3.87
C GLY A 186 0.54 11.03 4.59
N GLN A 187 -0.57 11.65 4.98
CA GLN A 187 -0.58 12.87 5.76
C GLN A 187 -1.71 12.76 6.79
N THR A 188 -1.39 13.04 8.05
CA THR A 188 -2.38 13.32 9.10
C THR A 188 -2.17 14.74 9.61
N LEU A 189 -3.24 15.54 9.58
CA LEU A 189 -3.27 16.86 10.20
C LEU A 189 -4.06 16.75 11.51
N LEU A 190 -3.47 17.19 12.61
CA LEU A 190 -4.12 17.20 13.92
C LEU A 190 -4.16 18.64 14.45
N LEU A 191 -5.38 19.13 14.71
CA LEU A 191 -5.62 20.39 15.39
C LEU A 191 -5.94 20.09 16.84
N THR A 192 -5.07 20.47 17.77
CA THR A 192 -5.36 20.38 19.21
C THR A 192 -5.87 21.72 19.69
N VAL A 193 -7.06 21.73 20.29
CA VAL A 193 -7.76 22.96 20.66
C VAL A 193 -8.17 22.88 22.12
N LYS A 194 -7.92 23.93 22.89
CA LYS A 194 -8.44 24.02 24.25
C LYS A 194 -9.76 24.78 24.25
N LEU A 195 -10.74 24.22 24.95
CA LEU A 195 -12.05 24.84 25.12
C LEU A 195 -12.07 25.77 26.33
N THR A 196 -13.00 26.71 26.33
CA THR A 196 -13.32 27.46 27.55
C THR A 196 -14.07 26.56 28.54
N LEU A 197 -13.97 26.83 29.85
CA LEU A 197 -14.70 26.07 30.88
C LEU A 197 -16.21 25.96 30.59
N LYS A 198 -16.81 26.99 29.98
CA LYS A 198 -18.22 26.99 29.59
C LYS A 198 -18.52 25.96 28.49
N ASP A 199 -17.60 25.80 27.55
CA ASP A 199 -17.79 24.95 26.37
C ASP A 199 -17.38 23.49 26.63
N GLN A 200 -16.64 23.20 27.71
CA GLN A 200 -16.25 21.83 28.09
C GLN A 200 -17.44 20.95 28.47
N ASN A 201 -18.52 21.54 29.01
CA ASN A 201 -19.73 20.81 29.41
C ASN A 201 -20.74 20.62 28.27
N LYS A 202 -20.38 20.99 27.04
CA LYS A 202 -21.28 20.89 25.88
C LYS A 202 -21.48 19.46 25.43
N ALA A 203 -22.66 19.20 24.87
CA ALA A 203 -22.95 17.92 24.24
C ALA A 203 -22.06 17.70 23.01
N GLN A 204 -21.87 16.44 22.63
CA GLN A 204 -20.98 16.06 21.53
C GLN A 204 -21.38 16.70 20.19
N GLU A 205 -22.68 16.89 19.95
CA GLU A 205 -23.22 17.55 18.76
C GLU A 205 -22.80 19.02 18.68
N GLU A 206 -22.80 19.74 19.81
CA GLU A 206 -22.35 21.12 19.87
C GLU A 206 -20.83 21.23 19.71
N LEU A 207 -20.08 20.30 20.29
CA LEU A 207 -18.63 20.20 20.11
C LEU A 207 -18.27 19.90 18.65
N LYS A 208 -19.07 19.09 17.96
CA LYS A 208 -18.90 18.87 16.51
C LYS A 208 -19.05 20.16 15.73
N ILE A 209 -20.02 21.01 16.05
CA ILE A 209 -20.19 22.32 15.38
C ILE A 209 -18.94 23.19 15.58
N ILE A 210 -18.35 23.17 16.78
CA ILE A 210 -17.09 23.86 17.08
C ILE A 210 -15.95 23.27 16.23
N ALA A 211 -15.84 21.94 16.13
CA ALA A 211 -14.81 21.26 15.35
C ALA A 211 -14.92 21.56 13.84
N ASP A 212 -16.15 21.55 13.30
CA ASP A 212 -16.44 21.89 11.91
C ASP A 212 -16.01 23.34 11.60
N GLN A 213 -16.25 24.27 12.54
CA GLN A 213 -15.82 25.67 12.40
C GLN A 213 -14.30 25.83 12.50
N CYS A 214 -13.62 25.10 13.39
CA CYS A 214 -12.16 25.07 13.47
C CYS A 214 -11.56 24.58 12.15
N LEU A 215 -12.12 23.51 11.58
CA LEU A 215 -11.70 22.95 10.31
C LEU A 215 -11.93 23.93 9.15
N ALA A 216 -13.12 24.53 9.07
CA ALA A 216 -13.44 25.53 8.06
C ALA A 216 -12.53 26.78 8.15
N GLY A 217 -12.11 27.16 9.35
CA GLY A 217 -11.14 28.22 9.58
C GLY A 217 -9.71 27.86 9.17
N PHE A 218 -9.37 26.57 9.12
CA PHE A 218 -8.04 26.07 8.75
C PHE A 218 -7.89 25.76 7.25
N LEU A 219 -8.96 25.26 6.62
CA LEU A 219 -8.95 24.83 5.22
C LEU A 219 -9.17 25.99 4.23
N PRO A 220 -8.70 25.87 2.98
CA PRO A 220 -9.04 26.82 1.92
C PRO A 220 -10.54 26.89 1.66
N THR A 221 -11.04 28.07 1.29
CA THR A 221 -12.44 28.27 0.91
C THR A 221 -12.84 27.30 -0.21
N GLY A 222 -13.94 26.58 -0.02
CA GLY A 222 -14.43 25.58 -0.99
C GLY A 222 -13.82 24.18 -0.82
N TYR A 223 -12.84 24.01 0.06
CA TYR A 223 -12.30 22.69 0.39
C TYR A 223 -13.20 22.02 1.44
N ASN A 224 -14.02 21.07 1.01
CA ASN A 224 -14.94 20.35 1.89
C ASN A 224 -14.41 18.94 2.18
N ILE A 225 -14.09 18.68 3.45
CA ILE A 225 -13.69 17.35 3.91
C ILE A 225 -14.82 16.81 4.78
N PRO A 226 -15.42 15.67 4.40
CA PRO A 226 -16.58 15.15 5.12
C PRO A 226 -16.18 14.66 6.52
N PHE A 227 -17.07 14.89 7.48
CA PHE A 227 -16.98 14.29 8.81
C PHE A 227 -17.07 12.76 8.71
N ASN A 228 -16.18 12.06 9.41
CA ASN A 228 -16.16 10.61 9.47
C ASN A 228 -16.82 10.11 10.77
N ARG A 229 -16.27 10.52 11.92
CA ARG A 229 -16.72 10.04 13.24
C ARG A 229 -16.25 10.96 14.37
N ALA A 230 -16.87 10.78 15.53
CA ALA A 230 -16.46 11.41 16.77
C ALA A 230 -16.26 10.33 17.86
N GLY A 231 -15.43 10.63 18.83
CA GLY A 231 -15.17 9.78 19.99
C GLY A 231 -14.38 10.52 21.05
N ASN A 232 -13.75 9.76 21.95
CA ASN A 232 -12.91 10.29 23.01
C ASN A 232 -11.53 9.62 22.95
N LEU A 233 -10.49 10.40 23.26
CA LEU A 233 -9.13 9.93 23.43
C LEU A 233 -8.52 10.64 24.65
N PHE A 234 -7.98 9.87 25.59
CA PHE A 234 -7.47 10.36 26.89
C PHE A 234 -8.48 11.25 27.64
N GLY A 235 -9.74 10.81 27.70
CA GLY A 235 -10.83 11.56 28.33
C GLY A 235 -11.28 12.83 27.60
N SER A 236 -10.69 13.14 26.44
CA SER A 236 -10.93 14.38 25.68
C SER A 236 -11.60 14.09 24.33
N PRO A 237 -12.63 14.86 23.91
CA PRO A 237 -13.35 14.62 22.66
C PRO A 237 -12.50 14.86 21.41
N ILE A 238 -12.58 13.94 20.46
CA ILE A 238 -11.84 13.96 19.20
C ILE A 238 -12.78 13.67 18.02
N PHE A 239 -12.56 14.40 16.94
CA PHE A 239 -13.37 14.37 15.73
C PHE A 239 -12.48 14.07 14.53
N GLU A 240 -12.88 13.10 13.72
CA GLU A 240 -12.18 12.68 12.51
C GLU A 240 -12.92 13.12 11.26
N TYR A 241 -12.15 13.61 10.30
CA TYR A 241 -12.59 14.05 8.99
C TYR A 241 -11.80 13.32 7.91
N GLY A 242 -12.48 13.04 6.80
CA GLY A 242 -11.99 12.24 5.69
C GLY A 242 -12.61 10.86 5.69
N ILE A 243 -13.30 10.50 4.60
CA ILE A 243 -13.97 9.20 4.46
C ILE A 243 -13.17 8.37 3.45
N PHE A 244 -12.69 7.20 3.87
CA PHE A 244 -11.88 6.33 3.00
C PHE A 244 -12.65 5.82 1.77
N ARG A 245 -13.99 5.84 1.76
CA ARG A 245 -14.78 5.55 0.55
C ARG A 245 -14.56 6.58 -0.57
N GLN A 246 -14.08 7.78 -0.23
CA GLN A 246 -13.72 8.83 -1.18
C GLN A 246 -12.18 8.87 -1.32
N LEU A 247 -11.61 7.78 -1.84
CA LEU A 247 -10.15 7.59 -1.88
C LEU A 247 -9.41 8.73 -2.60
N GLU A 248 -9.92 9.22 -3.73
CA GLU A 248 -9.27 10.27 -4.52
C GLU A 248 -9.06 11.57 -3.74
N THR A 249 -10.02 11.94 -2.90
CA THR A 249 -9.98 13.18 -2.12
C THR A 249 -9.68 12.93 -0.64
N TYR A 250 -9.35 11.69 -0.27
CA TYR A 250 -9.15 11.31 1.12
C TYR A 250 -7.99 12.07 1.75
N ARG A 251 -8.30 12.78 2.85
CA ARG A 251 -7.36 13.47 3.73
C ARG A 251 -7.70 13.08 5.17
N HIS A 252 -6.70 12.68 5.94
CA HIS A 252 -6.91 12.35 7.35
C HIS A 252 -6.70 13.61 8.20
N ILE A 253 -7.78 14.16 8.74
CA ILE A 253 -7.74 15.34 9.61
C ILE A 253 -8.44 15.05 10.93
N LEU A 254 -7.80 15.40 12.03
CA LEU A 254 -8.28 15.24 13.39
C LEU A 254 -8.43 16.61 14.05
N VAL A 255 -9.53 16.81 14.75
CA VAL A 255 -9.73 17.95 15.67
C VAL A 255 -9.94 17.39 17.07
N TRP A 256 -9.04 17.70 17.98
CA TRP A 256 -9.02 17.15 19.34
C TRP A 256 -9.14 18.26 20.38
N PHE A 257 -10.20 18.20 21.20
CA PHE A 257 -10.45 19.15 22.26
C PHE A 257 -9.83 18.71 23.58
N PHE A 258 -8.74 19.34 24.00
CA PHE A 258 -8.16 19.09 25.32
C PHE A 258 -9.01 19.75 26.40
N PHE A 259 -9.68 18.94 27.21
CA PHE A 259 -10.48 19.39 28.34
C PHE A 259 -9.60 19.79 29.53
N ASP A 260 -8.50 19.08 29.74
CA ASP A 260 -7.55 19.33 30.81
C ASP A 260 -6.10 19.28 30.30
N LYS A 261 -5.17 19.57 31.21
CA LYS A 261 -3.73 19.46 30.93
C LYS A 261 -3.26 18.00 30.89
N GLU A 262 -4.05 17.04 31.36
CA GLU A 262 -3.66 15.63 31.40
C GLU A 262 -3.72 15.01 30.00
N ALA A 263 -4.73 15.33 29.19
CA ALA A 263 -4.78 14.90 27.80
C ALA A 263 -3.59 15.43 26.98
N GLU A 264 -3.20 16.69 27.18
CA GLU A 264 -2.03 17.31 26.56
C GLU A 264 -0.73 16.59 26.98
N LYS A 265 -0.54 16.35 28.29
CA LYS A 265 0.62 15.61 28.79
C LYS A 265 0.71 14.19 28.24
N LYS A 266 -0.41 13.46 28.20
CA LYS A 266 -0.46 12.09 27.67
C LYS A 266 -0.11 12.07 26.20
N PHE A 267 -0.63 13.02 25.43
CA PHE A 267 -0.26 13.21 24.02
C PHE A 267 1.25 13.47 23.86
N ASP A 268 1.83 14.34 24.68
CA ASP A 268 3.27 14.63 24.64
C ASP A 268 4.12 13.38 24.95
N VAL A 269 3.70 12.59 25.94
CA VAL A 269 4.38 11.35 26.35
C VAL A 269 4.34 10.29 25.25
N CYS A 270 3.19 10.11 24.57
CA CYS A 270 3.04 9.10 23.52
C CYS A 270 3.13 9.66 22.08
N TYR A 271 3.74 10.84 21.91
CA TYR A 271 3.82 11.50 20.61
C TYR A 271 4.50 10.62 19.55
N THR A 272 5.55 9.90 19.95
CA THR A 272 6.29 8.96 19.08
C THR A 272 5.43 7.79 18.64
N GLU A 273 4.61 7.27 19.53
CA GLU A 273 3.72 6.14 19.28
C GLU A 273 2.57 6.56 18.36
N ILE A 274 1.99 7.74 18.59
CA ILE A 274 0.98 8.34 17.70
C ILE A 274 1.59 8.64 16.32
N PHE A 275 2.82 9.14 16.28
CA PHE A 275 3.57 9.35 15.03
C PHE A 275 3.72 8.04 14.24
N ASP A 276 4.06 6.93 14.90
CA ASP A 276 4.16 5.63 14.24
C ASP A 276 2.79 5.10 13.79
N LEU A 277 1.76 5.23 14.61
CA LEU A 277 0.38 4.85 14.26
C LEU A 277 -0.08 5.54 12.98
N PHE A 278 0.12 6.85 12.88
CA PHE A 278 -0.25 7.60 11.67
C PHE A 278 0.60 7.23 10.45
N SER A 279 1.83 6.74 10.66
CA SER A 279 2.64 6.17 9.58
C SER A 279 2.03 4.88 9.03
N PHE A 280 1.70 3.94 9.92
CA PHE A 280 1.09 2.67 9.54
C PHE A 280 -0.29 2.87 8.91
N HIS A 281 -1.09 3.78 9.48
CA HIS A 281 -2.36 4.21 8.89
C HIS A 281 -2.18 4.71 7.46
N GLY A 282 -1.24 5.64 7.24
CA GLY A 282 -0.91 6.16 5.90
C GLY A 282 -0.50 5.04 4.94
N LYS A 283 0.39 4.13 5.38
CA LYS A 283 0.84 2.98 4.57
C LYS A 283 -0.30 2.06 4.16
N VAL A 284 -1.22 1.74 5.08
CA VAL A 284 -2.40 0.91 4.79
C VAL A 284 -3.28 1.61 3.74
N ILE A 285 -3.63 2.87 3.95
CA ILE A 285 -4.49 3.62 3.03
C ILE A 285 -3.86 3.77 1.64
N HIS A 286 -2.58 4.16 1.57
CA HIS A 286 -1.86 4.30 0.30
C HIS A 286 -1.78 2.97 -0.47
N THR A 287 -1.47 1.89 0.23
CA THR A 287 -1.40 0.56 -0.38
C THR A 287 -2.76 0.09 -0.86
N TYR A 288 -3.82 0.34 -0.10
CA TYR A 288 -5.18 0.01 -0.50
C TYR A 288 -5.60 0.80 -1.77
N LYS A 289 -5.30 2.10 -1.84
CA LYS A 289 -5.50 2.91 -3.05
C LYS A 289 -4.78 2.31 -4.26
N LYS A 290 -3.50 1.96 -4.10
CA LYS A 290 -2.69 1.34 -5.15
C LYS A 290 -3.25 -0.03 -5.58
N SER A 291 -3.71 -0.83 -4.63
CA SER A 291 -4.31 -2.14 -4.91
C SER A 291 -5.55 -2.00 -5.78
N TYR A 292 -6.48 -1.12 -5.36
CA TYR A 292 -7.76 -0.92 -6.02
C TYR A 292 -7.63 -0.20 -7.37
N GLY A 293 -6.81 0.85 -7.44
CA GLY A 293 -6.64 1.67 -8.65
C GLY A 293 -5.75 1.02 -9.72
N ASP A 294 -4.59 0.51 -9.33
CA ASP A 294 -3.53 0.16 -10.28
C ASP A 294 -3.31 -1.35 -10.40
N ALA A 295 -3.06 -2.03 -9.27
CA ALA A 295 -2.64 -3.42 -9.28
C ALA A 295 -3.75 -4.35 -9.79
N PHE A 296 -4.96 -4.23 -9.21
CA PHE A 296 -6.10 -5.03 -9.63
C PHE A 296 -6.51 -4.76 -11.08
N ASN A 297 -6.64 -3.50 -11.47
CA ASN A 297 -7.08 -3.15 -12.82
C ASN A 297 -6.06 -3.58 -13.88
N SER A 298 -4.76 -3.45 -13.61
CA SER A 298 -3.72 -3.92 -14.54
C SER A 298 -3.68 -5.44 -14.65
N ALA A 299 -3.89 -6.18 -13.56
CA ALA A 299 -4.02 -7.63 -13.59
C ALA A 299 -5.27 -8.06 -14.36
N LYS A 300 -6.41 -7.41 -14.10
CA LYS A 300 -7.69 -7.69 -14.78
C LYS A 300 -7.62 -7.40 -16.27
N ALA A 301 -6.98 -6.31 -16.69
CA ALA A 301 -6.76 -6.01 -18.11
C ALA A 301 -5.96 -7.12 -18.80
N LYS A 302 -4.90 -7.62 -18.14
CA LYS A 302 -4.11 -8.74 -18.66
C LYS A 302 -4.88 -10.05 -18.69
N TYR A 303 -5.70 -10.31 -17.68
CA TYR A 303 -6.62 -11.45 -17.67
C TYR A 303 -7.58 -11.40 -18.88
N ASN A 304 -8.22 -10.25 -19.13
CA ASN A 304 -9.14 -10.08 -20.25
C ASN A 304 -8.43 -10.22 -21.62
N GLU A 305 -7.19 -9.75 -21.74
CA GLU A 305 -6.38 -9.95 -22.95
C GLU A 305 -6.17 -11.44 -23.22
N ILE A 306 -5.88 -12.23 -22.18
CA ILE A 306 -5.68 -13.67 -22.29
C ILE A 306 -7.00 -14.39 -22.62
N GLU A 307 -8.10 -14.04 -21.94
CA GLU A 307 -9.43 -14.60 -22.22
C GLU A 307 -9.85 -14.36 -23.68
N THR A 308 -9.55 -13.17 -24.21
CA THR A 308 -9.79 -12.85 -25.62
C THR A 308 -9.00 -13.74 -26.57
N GLU A 309 -7.72 -14.01 -26.29
CA GLU A 309 -6.91 -14.90 -27.11
C GLU A 309 -7.34 -16.36 -27.01
N ILE A 310 -7.79 -16.81 -25.83
CA ILE A 310 -8.33 -18.16 -25.63
C ILE A 310 -9.65 -18.33 -26.40
N ASN A 311 -10.55 -17.35 -26.34
CA ASN A 311 -11.85 -17.42 -27.03
C ASN A 311 -11.69 -17.51 -28.55
N LYS A 312 -10.74 -16.78 -29.14
CA LYS A 312 -10.39 -16.91 -30.58
C LYS A 312 -10.04 -18.34 -30.96
N LEU A 313 -9.41 -19.09 -30.06
CA LEU A 313 -8.99 -20.47 -30.31
C LEU A 313 -10.15 -21.46 -30.13
N LEU A 314 -11.04 -21.22 -29.17
CA LEU A 314 -12.24 -22.03 -28.98
C LEU A 314 -13.13 -21.98 -30.23
N GLU A 315 -13.32 -20.80 -30.83
CA GLU A 315 -14.09 -20.63 -32.07
C GLU A 315 -13.51 -21.41 -33.27
N VAL A 316 -12.20 -21.63 -33.29
CA VAL A 316 -11.52 -22.40 -34.36
C VAL A 316 -11.53 -23.90 -34.05
N SER A 317 -11.40 -24.28 -32.78
CA SER A 317 -11.40 -25.66 -32.31
C SER A 317 -12.72 -26.41 -32.51
N GLU A 318 -13.85 -25.71 -32.69
CA GLU A 318 -15.16 -26.35 -32.94
C GLU A 318 -15.32 -26.88 -34.37
N LYS A 319 -14.36 -26.58 -35.28
CA LYS A 319 -14.42 -27.00 -36.68
C LYS A 319 -13.75 -28.37 -36.87
N PRO A 320 -14.36 -29.30 -37.64
CA PRO A 320 -13.73 -30.58 -37.95
C PRO A 320 -12.58 -30.41 -38.94
N GLY A 321 -11.36 -30.71 -38.48
CA GLY A 321 -10.12 -30.61 -39.26
C GLY A 321 -9.55 -29.20 -39.28
N LEU A 322 -8.30 -29.03 -38.82
CA LEU A 322 -7.63 -27.74 -38.85
C LEU A 322 -7.02 -27.50 -40.24
N ASN A 323 -7.29 -26.35 -40.85
CA ASN A 323 -6.60 -25.96 -42.08
C ASN A 323 -5.22 -25.33 -41.75
N GLU A 324 -4.38 -25.13 -42.76
CA GLU A 324 -3.03 -24.56 -42.56
C GLU A 324 -3.04 -23.20 -41.86
N PHE A 325 -4.06 -22.38 -42.09
CA PHE A 325 -4.24 -21.08 -41.43
C PHE A 325 -4.60 -21.23 -39.94
N ASP A 326 -5.48 -22.18 -39.59
CA ASP A 326 -5.84 -22.49 -38.21
C ASP A 326 -4.61 -22.97 -37.41
N LEU A 327 -3.75 -23.76 -38.04
CA LEU A 327 -2.52 -24.26 -37.41
C LEU A 327 -1.45 -23.21 -37.28
N GLN A 328 -1.35 -22.29 -38.23
CA GLN A 328 -0.51 -21.11 -38.09
C GLN A 328 -1.00 -20.28 -36.88
N LEU A 329 -2.30 -20.06 -36.75
CA LEU A 329 -2.89 -19.37 -35.61
C LEU A 329 -2.54 -20.06 -34.28
N PHE A 330 -2.71 -21.38 -34.17
CA PHE A 330 -2.34 -22.12 -32.96
C PHE A 330 -0.83 -22.01 -32.63
N ASN A 331 0.05 -22.07 -33.64
CA ASN A 331 1.50 -21.91 -33.45
C ASN A 331 1.87 -20.49 -32.98
N GLU A 332 1.23 -19.46 -33.52
CA GLU A 332 1.42 -18.08 -33.06
C GLU A 332 0.99 -17.92 -31.59
N GLN A 333 -0.12 -18.55 -31.20
CA GLN A 333 -0.62 -18.51 -29.82
C GLN A 333 0.27 -19.27 -28.82
N LEU A 334 0.95 -20.34 -29.25
CA LEU A 334 1.94 -21.05 -28.43
C LEU A 334 3.13 -20.17 -28.03
N ILE A 335 3.41 -19.09 -28.76
CA ILE A 335 4.43 -18.09 -28.42
C ILE A 335 3.82 -16.96 -27.58
N LYS A 336 2.62 -16.49 -27.96
CA LYS A 336 1.98 -15.33 -27.34
C LYS A 336 1.46 -15.59 -25.93
N LEU A 337 0.75 -16.70 -25.70
CA LEU A 337 0.10 -17.01 -24.42
C LEU A 337 1.09 -17.17 -23.24
N PRO A 338 2.25 -17.85 -23.39
CA PRO A 338 3.24 -17.93 -22.31
C PRO A 338 3.79 -16.55 -21.89
N ARG A 339 3.99 -15.64 -22.86
CA ARG A 339 4.42 -14.27 -22.57
C ARG A 339 3.34 -13.52 -21.78
N LEU A 340 2.08 -13.60 -22.22
CA LEU A 340 0.97 -12.98 -21.50
C LEU A 340 0.79 -13.57 -20.10
N SER A 341 0.97 -14.89 -19.93
CA SER A 341 0.95 -15.57 -18.64
C SER A 341 2.01 -15.02 -17.68
N LEU A 342 3.24 -14.81 -18.16
CA LEU A 342 4.31 -14.21 -17.35
C LEU A 342 3.99 -12.76 -16.97
N GLU A 343 3.49 -11.96 -17.93
CA GLU A 343 3.06 -10.58 -17.67
C GLU A 343 1.93 -10.54 -16.62
N TYR A 344 0.96 -11.45 -16.72
CA TYR A 344 -0.13 -11.60 -15.77
C TYR A 344 0.35 -12.04 -14.38
N ALA A 345 1.24 -13.04 -14.29
CA ALA A 345 1.81 -13.51 -13.03
C ALA A 345 2.56 -12.39 -12.28
N ASN A 346 3.24 -11.50 -13.01
CA ASN A 346 3.87 -10.32 -12.42
C ASN A 346 2.84 -9.34 -11.83
N ARG A 347 1.70 -9.11 -12.50
CA ARG A 347 0.62 -8.25 -11.98
C ARG A 347 -0.12 -8.87 -10.80
N LEU A 348 -0.28 -10.19 -10.80
CA LEU A 348 -0.82 -10.92 -9.66
C LEU A 348 0.09 -10.76 -8.44
N ARG A 349 1.41 -10.92 -8.61
CA ARG A 349 2.40 -10.67 -7.57
C ARG A 349 2.34 -9.23 -7.04
N ASP A 350 2.15 -8.23 -7.91
CA ASP A 350 1.97 -6.84 -7.48
C ASP A 350 0.76 -6.69 -6.52
N THR A 351 -0.34 -7.38 -6.82
CA THR A 351 -1.55 -7.38 -6.00
C THR A 351 -1.33 -8.16 -4.68
N GLU A 352 -0.62 -9.28 -4.72
CA GLU A 352 -0.24 -10.06 -3.51
C GLU A 352 0.64 -9.23 -2.57
N ASN A 353 1.59 -8.48 -3.15
CA ASN A 353 2.43 -7.55 -2.41
C ASN A 353 1.60 -6.48 -1.70
N CYS A 354 0.58 -5.91 -2.37
CA CYS A 354 -0.34 -4.97 -1.73
C CYS A 354 -1.06 -5.60 -0.52
N SER A 355 -1.57 -6.82 -0.65
CA SER A 355 -2.21 -7.54 0.46
C SER A 355 -1.27 -7.71 1.65
N ASN A 356 -0.05 -8.18 1.38
CA ASN A 356 0.98 -8.36 2.41
C ASN A 356 1.34 -7.05 3.12
N ILE A 357 1.48 -5.95 2.38
CA ILE A 357 1.79 -4.64 2.97
C ILE A 357 0.63 -4.15 3.86
N VAL A 358 -0.63 -4.31 3.45
CA VAL A 358 -1.79 -3.98 4.28
C VAL A 358 -1.78 -4.80 5.57
N LEU A 359 -1.55 -6.11 5.48
CA LEU A 359 -1.52 -7.00 6.64
C LEU A 359 -0.39 -6.65 7.62
N ILE A 360 0.83 -6.44 7.12
CA ILE A 360 1.99 -6.09 7.95
C ILE A 360 1.76 -4.76 8.69
N ASN A 361 1.29 -3.72 7.98
CA ASN A 361 1.07 -2.42 8.63
C ASN A 361 -0.14 -2.43 9.56
N THR A 362 -1.14 -3.29 9.34
CA THR A 362 -2.23 -3.52 10.30
C THR A 362 -1.72 -4.14 11.60
N ARG A 363 -0.81 -5.13 11.49
CA ARG A 363 -0.15 -5.73 12.67
C ARG A 363 0.68 -4.69 13.42
N ASN A 364 1.54 -3.95 12.70
CA ASN A 364 2.35 -2.90 13.30
C ASN A 364 1.50 -1.81 13.99
N TYR A 365 0.37 -1.42 13.39
CA TYR A 365 -0.58 -0.50 14.01
C TYR A 365 -1.15 -1.09 15.30
N THR A 366 -1.55 -2.36 15.27
CA THR A 366 -2.12 -3.07 16.43
C THR A 366 -1.11 -3.21 17.56
N GLU A 367 0.14 -3.58 17.26
CA GLU A 367 1.23 -3.65 18.23
C GLU A 367 1.48 -2.28 18.88
N LYS A 368 1.49 -1.21 18.05
CA LYS A 368 1.69 0.14 18.56
C LYS A 368 0.52 0.63 19.44
N LEU A 369 -0.72 0.20 19.17
CA LEU A 369 -1.84 0.42 20.08
C LEU A 369 -1.60 -0.23 21.45
N GLN A 370 -1.05 -1.45 21.49
CA GLN A 370 -0.74 -2.13 22.76
C GLN A 370 0.35 -1.39 23.55
N GLU A 371 1.35 -0.83 22.87
CA GLU A 371 2.35 0.03 23.52
C GLU A 371 1.69 1.24 24.18
N ILE A 372 0.78 1.95 23.49
CA ILE A 372 0.04 3.09 24.08
C ILE A 372 -0.82 2.64 25.28
N LYS A 373 -1.49 1.48 25.19
CA LYS A 373 -2.24 0.93 26.33
C LYS A 373 -1.33 0.60 27.52
N SER A 374 -0.12 0.12 27.26
CA SER A 374 0.84 -0.17 28.33
C SER A 374 1.31 1.09 29.07
N LEU A 375 1.41 2.22 28.35
CA LEU A 375 1.70 3.53 28.94
C LEU A 375 0.52 4.04 29.77
N PHE A 376 -0.72 3.75 29.35
CA PHE A 376 -1.94 4.24 30.00
C PHE A 376 -3.00 3.13 30.18
N PRO A 377 -2.82 2.18 31.12
CA PRO A 377 -3.69 0.99 31.23
C PRO A 377 -5.16 1.27 31.54
N HIS A 378 -5.46 2.42 32.13
CA HIS A 378 -6.82 2.82 32.52
C HIS A 378 -7.48 3.79 31.52
N GLU A 379 -6.77 4.16 30.46
CA GLU A 379 -7.30 5.07 29.45
C GLU A 379 -8.00 4.31 28.33
N SER A 380 -9.15 4.82 27.92
CA SER A 380 -9.81 4.36 26.70
C SER A 380 -9.11 4.97 25.48
N ILE A 381 -8.57 4.11 24.62
CA ILE A 381 -8.02 4.49 23.31
C ILE A 381 -8.86 3.98 22.14
N ASN A 382 -10.10 3.54 22.40
CA ASN A 382 -10.99 2.90 21.43
C ASN A 382 -11.12 3.68 20.13
N PHE A 383 -11.07 5.01 20.18
CA PHE A 383 -11.08 5.87 18.99
C PHE A 383 -10.00 5.47 17.96
N LEU A 384 -8.78 5.14 18.41
CA LEU A 384 -7.69 4.69 17.55
C LEU A 384 -7.90 3.23 17.08
N GLU A 385 -8.43 2.37 17.95
CA GLU A 385 -8.65 0.94 17.68
C GLU A 385 -9.61 0.68 16.52
N VAL A 386 -10.64 1.53 16.39
CA VAL A 386 -11.65 1.35 15.34
C VAL A 386 -11.02 1.36 13.93
N PHE A 387 -9.87 2.02 13.71
CA PHE A 387 -9.17 1.91 12.43
C PHE A 387 -8.70 0.47 12.15
N ALA A 388 -8.03 -0.17 13.10
CA ALA A 388 -7.55 -1.55 12.95
C ALA A 388 -8.72 -2.54 12.84
N GLU A 389 -9.74 -2.38 13.68
CA GLU A 389 -10.85 -3.33 13.78
C GLU A 389 -11.84 -3.25 12.62
N ARG A 390 -12.09 -2.05 12.08
CA ARG A 390 -13.08 -1.83 11.03
C ARG A 390 -12.44 -1.56 9.68
N SER A 391 -11.60 -0.52 9.60
CA SER A 391 -11.06 -0.07 8.31
C SER A 391 -10.04 -1.06 7.75
N CYS A 392 -9.04 -1.46 8.54
CA CYS A 392 -8.04 -2.43 8.08
C CYS A 392 -8.66 -3.79 7.73
N ARG A 393 -9.63 -4.27 8.53
CA ARG A 393 -10.36 -5.50 8.22
C ARG A 393 -11.05 -5.41 6.87
N TYR A 394 -11.80 -4.32 6.62
CA TYR A 394 -12.45 -4.08 5.33
C TYR A 394 -11.44 -4.05 4.17
N PHE A 395 -10.32 -3.35 4.32
CA PHE A 395 -9.29 -3.30 3.27
C PHE A 395 -8.69 -4.68 2.99
N HIS A 396 -8.40 -5.46 4.03
CA HIS A 396 -7.88 -6.81 3.88
C HIS A 396 -8.90 -7.72 3.16
N GLU A 397 -10.16 -7.71 3.58
CA GLU A 397 -11.24 -8.47 2.93
C GLU A 397 -11.37 -8.13 1.45
N GLN A 398 -11.38 -6.83 1.11
CA GLN A 398 -11.50 -6.39 -0.28
C GLN A 398 -10.31 -6.81 -1.14
N VAL A 399 -9.08 -6.55 -0.69
CA VAL A 399 -7.86 -6.91 -1.44
C VAL A 399 -7.76 -8.43 -1.59
N THR A 400 -8.18 -9.20 -0.57
CA THR A 400 -8.22 -10.67 -0.64
C THR A 400 -9.27 -11.16 -1.63
N ALA A 401 -10.45 -10.56 -1.66
CA ALA A 401 -11.50 -10.89 -2.64
C ALA A 401 -11.01 -10.63 -4.08
N ASP A 402 -10.37 -9.49 -4.30
CA ASP A 402 -9.79 -9.10 -5.59
C ASP A 402 -8.69 -10.09 -6.02
N LEU A 403 -7.80 -10.47 -5.09
CA LEU A 403 -6.78 -11.50 -5.33
C LEU A 403 -7.36 -12.86 -5.66
N ASN A 404 -8.36 -13.31 -4.90
CA ASN A 404 -9.02 -14.58 -5.14
C ASN A 404 -9.65 -14.60 -6.52
N TYR A 405 -10.35 -13.52 -6.92
CA TYR A 405 -10.90 -13.37 -8.26
C TYR A 405 -9.82 -13.57 -9.34
N LEU A 406 -8.66 -12.91 -9.18
CA LEU A 406 -7.55 -13.04 -10.13
C LEU A 406 -6.95 -14.46 -10.12
N HIS A 407 -6.71 -15.08 -8.97
CA HIS A 407 -6.14 -16.44 -8.91
C HIS A 407 -6.93 -17.48 -9.72
N HIS A 408 -8.27 -17.38 -9.75
CA HIS A 408 -9.10 -18.29 -10.55
C HIS A 408 -8.77 -18.20 -12.05
N GLY A 409 -8.36 -17.03 -12.53
CA GLY A 409 -7.96 -16.83 -13.92
C GLY A 409 -6.66 -17.53 -14.30
N PHE A 410 -5.73 -17.72 -13.37
CA PHE A 410 -4.43 -18.35 -13.64
C PHE A 410 -4.57 -19.82 -14.07
N GLY A 411 -5.44 -20.58 -13.39
CA GLY A 411 -5.66 -22.01 -13.68
C GLY A 411 -6.22 -22.26 -15.09
N LEU A 412 -7.04 -21.34 -15.61
CA LEU A 412 -7.62 -21.44 -16.96
C LEU A 412 -6.55 -21.30 -18.05
N ILE A 413 -5.51 -20.49 -17.82
CA ILE A 413 -4.45 -20.21 -18.79
C ILE A 413 -3.57 -21.43 -19.01
N ASP A 414 -3.15 -22.08 -17.92
CA ASP A 414 -2.33 -23.30 -17.98
C ASP A 414 -3.09 -24.43 -18.68
N GLN A 415 -4.39 -24.55 -18.42
CA GLN A 415 -5.26 -25.51 -19.09
C GLN A 415 -5.41 -25.21 -20.59
N ALA A 416 -5.60 -23.95 -20.97
CA ALA A 416 -5.71 -23.54 -22.36
C ALA A 416 -4.42 -23.82 -23.15
N ILE A 417 -3.25 -23.47 -22.60
CA ILE A 417 -1.94 -23.75 -23.22
C ILE A 417 -1.74 -25.26 -23.41
N ALA A 418 -2.09 -26.07 -22.40
CA ALA A 418 -1.99 -27.52 -22.50
C ALA A 418 -2.92 -28.09 -23.58
N SER A 419 -4.15 -27.59 -23.67
CA SER A 419 -5.12 -27.99 -24.69
C SER A 419 -4.64 -27.68 -26.11
N ILE A 420 -4.11 -26.48 -26.34
CA ILE A 420 -3.54 -26.07 -27.64
C ILE A 420 -2.39 -26.99 -28.05
N ARG A 421 -1.45 -27.26 -27.13
CA ARG A 421 -0.35 -28.20 -27.40
C ARG A 421 -0.86 -29.58 -27.78
N GLY A 422 -1.93 -30.04 -27.12
CA GLY A 422 -2.59 -31.30 -27.45
C GLY A 422 -3.17 -31.32 -28.86
N GLN A 423 -3.91 -30.28 -29.25
CA GLN A 423 -4.54 -30.20 -30.57
C GLN A 423 -3.53 -30.11 -31.71
N VAL A 424 -2.51 -29.25 -31.59
CA VAL A 424 -1.43 -29.13 -32.58
C VAL A 424 -0.69 -30.46 -32.76
N ALA A 425 -0.42 -31.18 -31.66
CA ALA A 425 0.23 -32.49 -31.72
C ALA A 425 -0.63 -33.56 -32.43
N ILE A 426 -1.94 -33.59 -32.17
CA ILE A 426 -2.88 -34.51 -32.83
C ILE A 426 -2.89 -34.25 -34.33
N ASP A 427 -3.03 -33.01 -34.74
CA ASP A 427 -3.16 -32.63 -36.14
C ASP A 427 -1.85 -32.88 -36.93
N HIS A 428 -0.68 -32.62 -36.35
CA HIS A 428 0.59 -32.99 -36.98
C HIS A 428 0.71 -34.51 -37.19
N VAL A 429 0.26 -35.32 -36.21
CA VAL A 429 0.26 -36.78 -36.33
C VAL A 429 -0.74 -37.27 -37.40
N GLU A 430 -1.87 -36.59 -37.56
CA GLU A 430 -2.87 -36.91 -38.59
C GLU A 430 -2.39 -36.57 -40.00
N ARG A 431 -1.77 -35.40 -40.19
CA ARG A 431 -1.21 -34.98 -41.49
C ARG A 431 0.02 -35.77 -41.91
N GLU A 432 0.83 -36.23 -40.96
CA GLU A 432 2.02 -37.04 -41.22
C GLU A 432 1.68 -38.52 -41.51
N ARG A 433 0.44 -38.95 -41.24
CA ARG A 433 -0.01 -40.32 -41.51
C ARG A 433 -1.23 -40.35 -42.42
N ASN A 434 -0.98 -40.59 -43.72
CA ASN A 434 -1.99 -41.18 -44.58
C ASN A 434 -2.42 -42.54 -43.99
N PHE A 435 -3.60 -42.52 -43.35
CA PHE A 435 -4.41 -43.63 -42.86
C PHE A 435 -3.99 -44.38 -41.56
N GLN A 436 -4.98 -44.41 -40.64
CA GLN A 436 -5.18 -45.23 -39.43
C GLN A 436 -4.24 -45.08 -38.23
N VAL A 437 -4.57 -44.11 -37.38
CA VAL A 437 -4.04 -44.04 -36.01
C VAL A 437 -5.13 -43.73 -35.01
N LYS A 438 -5.55 -44.77 -34.27
CA LYS A 438 -6.03 -44.60 -32.90
C LYS A 438 -4.79 -44.47 -32.01
N ILE A 439 -4.50 -43.27 -31.53
CA ILE A 439 -3.67 -43.08 -30.34
C ILE A 439 -4.48 -42.27 -29.34
N PHE A 440 -4.58 -42.84 -28.15
CA PHE A 440 -5.15 -42.25 -26.94
C PHE A 440 -4.24 -41.09 -26.52
N ALA A 441 -4.60 -39.87 -26.88
CA ALA A 441 -3.90 -38.67 -26.42
C ALA A 441 -4.07 -38.57 -24.91
N THR A 442 -3.01 -38.93 -24.19
CA THR A 442 -2.91 -38.69 -22.74
C THR A 442 -2.67 -37.19 -22.55
N GLY A 443 -3.75 -36.44 -22.55
CA GLY A 443 -3.81 -35.05 -22.15
C GLY A 443 -5.15 -34.88 -21.46
N THR A 444 -5.14 -34.54 -20.18
CA THR A 444 -6.34 -34.26 -19.38
C THR A 444 -7.14 -33.15 -20.05
N GLY A 445 -8.10 -33.55 -20.88
CA GLY A 445 -9.08 -32.66 -21.51
C GLY A 445 -10.08 -32.18 -20.47
N LEU A 446 -10.29 -30.87 -20.46
CA LEU A 446 -11.40 -30.10 -19.87
C LEU A 446 -12.47 -30.94 -19.16
N THR A 447 -12.42 -31.00 -17.82
CA THR A 447 -13.61 -31.32 -17.04
C THR A 447 -14.52 -30.10 -17.05
N ALA A 448 -15.54 -30.12 -17.90
CA ALA A 448 -16.73 -29.30 -17.71
C ALA A 448 -17.49 -29.82 -16.48
N SER A 449 -17.03 -29.48 -15.28
CA SER A 449 -17.79 -29.68 -14.05
C SER A 449 -18.37 -28.34 -13.63
N GLY A 450 -19.68 -28.19 -13.82
CA GLY A 450 -20.45 -27.34 -12.93
C GLY A 450 -20.23 -27.84 -11.51
N LEU A 451 -19.67 -27.00 -10.64
CA LEU A 451 -19.67 -27.25 -9.21
C LEU A 451 -20.43 -26.12 -8.53
N SER A 452 -21.71 -26.42 -8.32
CA SER A 452 -22.47 -25.94 -7.19
C SER A 452 -21.67 -26.11 -5.90
N ALA A 453 -21.73 -25.09 -5.05
CA ALA A 453 -21.59 -25.12 -3.60
C ALA A 453 -20.94 -26.37 -2.97
N THR A 454 -19.72 -26.21 -2.45
CA THR A 454 -19.28 -26.99 -1.29
C THR A 454 -19.08 -26.05 -0.10
N ASN A 455 -20.17 -25.94 0.67
CA ASN A 455 -20.24 -25.81 2.12
C ASN A 455 -19.34 -24.75 2.81
N PHE A 456 -19.89 -23.54 2.93
CA PHE A 456 -19.98 -22.94 4.26
C PHE A 456 -20.95 -23.78 5.09
N GLY A 457 -20.38 -24.61 5.97
CA GLY A 457 -21.12 -25.41 6.94
C GLY A 457 -20.28 -25.56 8.20
N SER A 458 -20.44 -24.58 9.10
CA SER A 458 -20.17 -24.68 10.54
C SER A 458 -18.87 -25.35 10.97
N VAL A 459 -17.80 -24.57 11.09
CA VAL A 459 -16.83 -24.78 12.16
C VAL A 459 -17.03 -23.65 13.15
N LYS A 460 -17.43 -24.02 14.37
CA LYS A 460 -17.56 -23.15 15.52
C LYS A 460 -16.32 -22.27 15.65
N GLU A 461 -16.60 -21.00 15.90
CA GLU A 461 -15.75 -20.13 16.69
C GLU A 461 -15.40 -20.84 17.99
N ASP A 462 -14.17 -21.33 18.10
CA ASP A 462 -13.37 -21.36 19.32
C ASP A 462 -11.94 -21.78 18.99
N THR A 463 -10.98 -21.22 19.74
CA THR A 463 -9.52 -21.42 19.66
C THR A 463 -8.77 -20.84 18.44
N MET A 464 -8.75 -19.51 18.38
CA MET A 464 -7.52 -18.79 18.01
C MET A 464 -6.37 -19.14 18.97
N LEU A 465 -5.14 -19.09 18.45
CA LEU A 465 -3.85 -19.02 19.16
C LEU A 465 -3.40 -20.24 20.00
N LYS A 466 -2.59 -21.13 19.38
CA LYS A 466 -1.34 -21.61 20.00
C LYS A 466 -0.42 -22.29 18.97
N ASN A 467 0.85 -21.87 19.00
CA ASN A 467 2.05 -22.52 18.47
C ASN A 467 2.37 -22.35 16.97
N PHE A 468 3.08 -21.26 16.65
CA PHE A 468 4.14 -21.33 15.64
C PHE A 468 5.41 -21.87 16.31
N PRO A 469 5.93 -23.01 15.85
CA PRO A 469 7.38 -23.16 15.72
C PRO A 469 7.78 -23.80 14.39
N GLY A 470 8.82 -23.24 13.78
CA GLY A 470 9.73 -23.97 12.89
C GLY A 470 9.17 -24.46 11.55
N VAL A 471 9.59 -23.81 10.47
CA VAL A 471 9.53 -24.35 9.11
C VAL A 471 10.18 -25.75 9.08
N ASN A 472 9.36 -26.79 9.08
CA ASN A 472 9.81 -28.18 9.01
C ASN A 472 10.32 -28.49 7.59
N LYS A 473 11.66 -28.53 7.44
CA LYS A 473 12.37 -28.94 6.21
C LYS A 473 12.00 -30.34 5.70
N HIS A 474 11.34 -31.16 6.53
CA HIS A 474 10.91 -32.52 6.18
C HIS A 474 9.73 -32.61 5.20
N LEU A 475 8.84 -31.61 5.15
CA LEU A 475 7.65 -31.70 4.31
C LEU A 475 7.99 -31.54 2.82
N TYR A 476 8.98 -30.72 2.49
CA TYR A 476 9.44 -30.48 1.12
C TYR A 476 10.28 -31.63 0.55
N LEU A 477 11.11 -32.28 1.38
CA LEU A 477 11.86 -33.46 0.96
C LEU A 477 10.96 -34.67 0.73
N SER A 478 9.91 -34.84 1.56
CA SER A 478 8.98 -35.97 1.42
C SER A 478 8.24 -35.96 0.07
N SER A 479 7.78 -34.79 -0.40
CA SER A 479 7.08 -34.68 -1.69
C SER A 479 8.00 -34.95 -2.88
N MET A 480 9.28 -34.56 -2.81
CA MET A 480 10.28 -34.90 -3.84
C MET A 480 10.54 -36.41 -3.88
N PHE A 481 10.63 -37.09 -2.73
CA PHE A 481 10.80 -38.54 -2.68
C PHE A 481 9.60 -39.31 -3.26
N TYR A 482 8.37 -38.88 -2.97
CA TYR A 482 7.18 -39.52 -3.55
C TYR A 482 7.05 -39.29 -5.05
N SER A 483 7.45 -38.11 -5.55
CA SER A 483 7.48 -37.83 -7.00
C SER A 483 8.48 -38.73 -7.74
N ILE A 484 9.64 -39.01 -7.14
CA ILE A 484 10.66 -39.89 -7.73
C ILE A 484 10.19 -41.34 -7.72
N LEU A 485 9.60 -41.81 -6.61
CA LEU A 485 9.03 -43.16 -6.51
C LEU A 485 7.92 -43.38 -7.53
N PHE A 486 7.03 -42.40 -7.71
CA PHE A 486 5.95 -42.47 -8.70
C PHE A 486 6.50 -42.48 -10.14
N GLY A 487 7.50 -41.65 -10.44
CA GLY A 487 8.19 -41.65 -11.73
C GLY A 487 8.87 -42.99 -12.07
N LEU A 488 9.51 -43.62 -11.08
CA LEU A 488 10.14 -44.93 -11.26
C LEU A 488 9.11 -46.05 -11.47
N ALA A 489 7.98 -46.02 -10.74
CA ALA A 489 6.91 -47.00 -10.89
C ALA A 489 6.29 -46.97 -12.31
N ILE A 490 6.07 -45.76 -12.84
CA ILE A 490 5.59 -45.57 -14.22
C ILE A 490 6.66 -46.04 -15.22
N GLY A 491 7.93 -45.68 -15.01
CA GLY A 491 9.03 -46.10 -15.87
C GLY A 491 9.15 -47.62 -16.00
N VAL A 492 9.07 -48.35 -14.88
CA VAL A 492 9.11 -49.82 -14.86
C VAL A 492 7.87 -50.44 -15.54
N SER A 493 6.70 -49.82 -15.38
CA SER A 493 5.47 -50.27 -16.03
C SER A 493 5.55 -50.13 -17.56
N ILE A 494 6.11 -49.04 -18.06
CA ILE A 494 6.33 -48.82 -19.50
C ILE A 494 7.36 -49.82 -20.06
N LEU A 495 8.47 -50.03 -19.34
CA LEU A 495 9.53 -50.97 -19.74
C LEU A 495 9.06 -52.42 -19.77
N SER A 496 8.28 -52.84 -18.77
CA SER A 496 7.70 -54.19 -18.72
C SER A 496 6.66 -54.41 -19.81
N MET A 497 5.80 -53.42 -20.10
CA MET A 497 4.86 -53.47 -21.22
C MET A 497 5.59 -53.54 -22.58
N TRP A 498 6.68 -52.78 -22.74
CA TRP A 498 7.52 -52.85 -23.95
C TRP A 498 8.20 -54.21 -24.13
N MET A 499 8.73 -54.80 -23.05
CA MET A 499 9.34 -56.14 -23.10
C MET A 499 8.31 -57.24 -23.42
N LEU A 500 7.07 -57.13 -22.93
CA LEU A 500 5.98 -58.05 -23.26
C LEU A 500 5.59 -57.99 -24.73
N ILE A 501 5.52 -56.77 -25.30
CA ILE A 501 5.26 -56.56 -26.73
C ILE A 501 6.41 -57.12 -27.57
N ARG A 502 7.66 -56.92 -27.14
CA ARG A 502 8.85 -57.46 -27.84
C ARG A 502 8.90 -58.99 -27.80
N ARG A 503 8.51 -59.62 -26.69
CA ARG A 503 8.40 -61.09 -26.59
C ARG A 503 7.35 -61.66 -27.55
N LYS A 504 6.17 -61.02 -27.67
CA LYS A 504 5.14 -61.44 -28.64
C LYS A 504 5.59 -61.30 -30.09
N ARG A 505 6.40 -60.28 -30.41
CA ARG A 505 6.90 -60.05 -31.78
C ARG A 505 7.95 -61.09 -32.23
N ASN A 506 8.68 -61.70 -31.29
CA ASN A 506 9.66 -62.75 -31.60
C ASN A 506 9.07 -64.17 -31.70
N GLN A 507 7.77 -64.36 -31.40
CA GLN A 507 7.09 -65.67 -31.50
C GLN A 507 6.39 -65.92 -32.85
N TYR A 508 6.42 -64.98 -33.79
CA TYR A 508 5.94 -65.19 -35.15
C TYR A 508 7.12 -65.32 -36.11
N PRO A 509 7.51 -66.54 -36.54
CA PRO A 509 8.46 -66.67 -37.63
C PRO A 509 7.81 -66.17 -38.93
N LYS A 510 8.57 -65.39 -39.71
CA LYS A 510 8.21 -65.01 -41.07
C LYS A 510 7.85 -66.28 -41.86
N ARG A 511 6.62 -66.39 -42.35
CA ARG A 511 6.29 -67.34 -43.42
C ARG A 511 7.15 -66.98 -44.64
N SER A 512 8.04 -67.89 -45.04
CA SER A 512 8.69 -67.85 -46.34
C SER A 512 7.64 -68.19 -47.40
N ASN A 513 7.49 -67.30 -48.39
CA ASN A 513 6.74 -67.61 -49.61
C ASN A 513 7.55 -68.64 -50.41
N GLY A 514 6.96 -69.81 -50.59
CA GLY A 514 7.20 -70.73 -51.70
C GLY A 514 5.89 -70.88 -52.46
#